data_AF-A0A815BU10-F1
#
_entry.id   AF-A0A815BU10-F1
#
_cell.length_a   1.000
_cell.length_b   1.000
_cell.length_c   1.000
_cell.angle_alpha   90.00
_cell.angle_beta   90.00
_cell.angle_gamma   90.00
#
_symmetry.space_group_name_H-M   'P 1'
#
loop_
_entity.id
_entity.type
_entity.pdbx_description
1 polymer ?
#
loop_
_entity_poly.entity_id
_entity_poly.type
_entity_poly.pdbx_seq_one_letter_code
_entity_poly.pdbx_strand_id
1 'polypeptide(L)'
;MTEDHDEHGIERNRINGSYDLKLEDFACALCKKILWKPVVCKNCSTPFCSACIADRSDEQSKQCVNGCEEFVESKCPRFILQQLGRLNIACANQQHGCTEIIAYEALETHETECGYQQQSCRGCETVLPKKDLVDHENKCDLFDLTCSECNMNFKRRDTDLLHTEFKCLKEQFRQLRNQFETNKNATSQQIQHLSSIHQQLREEYEAYKQLAEEQVKQIIIKNYEFQEKFEPNNKPTNERINQIEQSVQSCKQGSDGKIQDLIDTLEKYKKADIRCYCGGHFCRTCAGCSDWKRDGNNWKRVGNGCHLSHSSSSVHNQSIKATTSFTTLLEQLSSNANVQLPYILPYENTGRKNVTTKYDLTRAVVTIAHLIPLKNEVIVASGFAVLDGGLIVTCAHTFYQAARHLSCSELDQKSQSIVITDEGELIPVATVESHLVRSDIVLLRLQGGRQIPSLAVDPYPAPKSTSLLSYNFVAASLTSTSRPTVSYSWKPAEVLFYKGPCGQEAATGTYDELSAMMYSHPPSNGSSGGPIVNEETKSVVGIIRGSEVNYATRKSIGFATPSECLFEAFKLPGMPDGLE
;
A
#
# COMPACT_ATOMS: atom_id res chain seq x y z
N MET A 1 -47.56 -26.97 -26.67
CA MET A 1 -46.69 -28.08 -26.24
C MET A 1 -46.31 -27.76 -24.82
N THR A 2 -46.62 -28.68 -23.92
CA THR A 2 -46.73 -28.50 -22.47
C THR A 2 -45.47 -27.94 -21.83
N GLU A 3 -45.61 -26.88 -21.03
CA GLU A 3 -44.56 -26.25 -20.26
C GLU A 3 -44.14 -27.17 -19.11
N ASP A 4 -42.91 -27.69 -19.19
CA ASP A 4 -42.28 -28.56 -18.19
C ASP A 4 -41.91 -27.77 -16.93
N HIS A 5 -42.81 -27.69 -15.95
CA HIS A 5 -42.54 -27.08 -14.64
C HIS A 5 -42.26 -28.10 -13.51
N ASP A 6 -41.89 -29.35 -13.83
CA ASP A 6 -42.02 -30.49 -12.90
C ASP A 6 -40.73 -31.26 -12.52
N GLU A 7 -39.56 -30.62 -12.38
CA GLU A 7 -38.29 -31.37 -12.23
C GLU A 7 -37.42 -31.14 -10.99
N HIS A 8 -37.95 -30.66 -9.87
CA HIS A 8 -37.07 -30.38 -8.70
C HIS A 8 -37.04 -31.44 -7.59
N GLY A 9 -37.86 -32.49 -7.65
CA GLY A 9 -37.84 -33.58 -6.66
C GLY A 9 -37.01 -34.78 -7.13
N ILE A 10 -36.61 -35.64 -6.20
CA ILE A 10 -35.84 -36.87 -6.51
C ILE A 10 -36.81 -37.94 -7.06
N GLU A 11 -36.46 -38.52 -8.21
CA GLU A 11 -37.26 -39.58 -8.81
C GLU A 11 -37.26 -40.86 -7.97
N ARG A 12 -38.42 -41.54 -7.90
CA ARG A 12 -38.60 -42.71 -7.03
C ARG A 12 -37.78 -43.93 -7.47
N ASN A 13 -37.58 -44.09 -8.78
CA ASN A 13 -36.73 -45.12 -9.40
C ASN A 13 -35.24 -45.00 -8.98
N ARG A 14 -34.81 -43.85 -8.47
CA ARG A 14 -33.44 -43.63 -7.99
C ARG A 14 -33.23 -44.08 -6.55
N ILE A 15 -34.28 -44.39 -5.81
CA ILE A 15 -34.17 -44.85 -4.42
C ILE A 15 -33.80 -46.33 -4.40
N ASN A 16 -32.65 -46.66 -3.81
CA ASN A 16 -32.11 -48.01 -3.76
C ASN A 16 -32.31 -48.62 -2.37
N GLY A 17 -32.97 -49.78 -2.30
CA GLY A 17 -33.21 -50.52 -1.06
C GLY A 17 -34.70 -50.66 -0.72
N SER A 18 -35.00 -51.61 0.19
CA SER A 18 -36.34 -51.79 0.74
C SER A 18 -36.47 -50.98 2.02
N TYR A 19 -37.46 -50.10 2.07
CA TYR A 19 -37.74 -49.24 3.22
C TYR A 19 -39.10 -49.60 3.81
N ASP A 20 -39.20 -49.71 5.14
CA ASP A 20 -40.47 -49.95 5.85
C ASP A 20 -41.44 -48.75 5.79
N LEU A 21 -40.97 -47.63 5.26
CA LEU A 21 -41.69 -46.37 5.17
C LEU A 21 -42.35 -46.24 3.80
N LYS A 22 -43.59 -45.73 3.76
CA LYS A 22 -44.27 -45.41 2.51
C LYS A 22 -43.62 -44.18 1.89
N LEU A 23 -42.85 -44.36 0.82
CA LEU A 23 -42.20 -43.27 0.08
C LEU A 23 -43.20 -42.20 -0.42
N GLU A 24 -44.47 -42.56 -0.57
CA GLU A 24 -45.57 -41.66 -0.92
C GLU A 24 -45.79 -40.55 0.12
N ASP A 25 -45.53 -40.82 1.40
CA ASP A 25 -45.70 -39.86 2.50
C ASP A 25 -44.64 -38.74 2.47
N PHE A 26 -43.57 -38.93 1.68
CA PHE A 26 -42.46 -38.00 1.50
C PHE A 26 -42.43 -37.39 0.09
N ALA A 27 -43.58 -37.38 -0.59
CA ALA A 27 -43.73 -36.76 -1.89
C ALA A 27 -44.02 -35.26 -1.79
N CYS A 28 -43.43 -34.49 -2.70
CA CYS A 28 -43.76 -33.08 -2.88
C CYS A 28 -45.22 -32.92 -3.35
N ALA A 29 -45.98 -32.00 -2.74
CA ALA A 29 -47.35 -31.76 -3.18
C ALA A 29 -47.47 -31.12 -4.58
N LEU A 30 -46.38 -30.55 -5.12
CA LEU A 30 -46.29 -30.03 -6.48
C LEU A 30 -45.82 -31.12 -7.46
N CYS A 31 -44.51 -31.40 -7.51
CA CYS A 31 -43.92 -32.29 -8.51
C CYS A 31 -44.15 -33.80 -8.27
N LYS A 32 -44.79 -34.20 -7.16
CA LYS A 32 -45.11 -35.59 -6.76
C LYS A 32 -43.90 -36.56 -6.61
N LYS A 33 -42.69 -36.09 -6.87
CA LYS A 33 -41.39 -36.74 -6.64
C LYS A 33 -41.00 -36.67 -5.16
N ILE A 34 -39.98 -37.44 -4.74
CA ILE A 34 -39.46 -37.40 -3.36
C ILE A 34 -38.90 -36.01 -3.06
N LEU A 35 -39.16 -35.52 -1.86
CA LEU A 35 -38.78 -34.17 -1.44
C LEU A 35 -37.26 -33.92 -1.56
N TRP A 36 -36.88 -32.87 -2.29
CA TRP A 36 -35.53 -32.32 -2.32
C TRP A 36 -35.49 -30.96 -1.64
N LYS A 37 -34.58 -30.79 -0.67
CA LYS A 37 -34.47 -29.57 0.16
C LYS A 37 -35.86 -29.05 0.59
N PRO A 38 -36.61 -29.85 1.40
CA PRO A 38 -38.01 -29.59 1.66
C PRO A 38 -38.26 -28.33 2.49
N VAL A 39 -39.33 -27.62 2.13
CA VAL A 39 -39.96 -26.56 2.92
C VAL A 39 -41.41 -26.94 3.20
N VAL A 40 -42.01 -26.41 4.26
CA VAL A 40 -43.43 -26.67 4.57
C VAL A 40 -44.20 -25.37 4.67
N CYS A 41 -45.50 -25.41 4.35
CA CYS A 41 -46.39 -24.31 4.67
C CYS A 41 -46.63 -24.26 6.19
N LYS A 42 -46.39 -23.13 6.85
CA LYS A 42 -46.62 -22.91 8.28
C LYS A 42 -48.07 -23.22 8.70
N ASN A 43 -49.02 -22.98 7.81
CA ASN A 43 -50.46 -23.04 8.12
C ASN A 43 -51.05 -24.46 8.00
N CYS A 44 -50.59 -25.28 7.06
CA CYS A 44 -51.11 -26.65 6.85
C CYS A 44 -50.05 -27.76 6.94
N SER A 45 -48.78 -27.41 7.19
CA SER A 45 -47.64 -28.34 7.26
C SER A 45 -47.41 -29.21 6.02
N THR A 46 -48.01 -28.85 4.89
CA THR A 46 -47.81 -29.59 3.62
C THR A 46 -46.40 -29.36 3.10
N PRO A 47 -45.66 -30.42 2.72
CA PRO A 47 -44.28 -30.32 2.26
C PRO A 47 -44.16 -30.08 0.75
N PHE A 48 -43.17 -29.26 0.39
CA PHE A 48 -42.81 -28.87 -0.97
C PHE A 48 -41.29 -28.93 -1.16
N CYS A 49 -40.79 -29.15 -2.37
CA CYS A 49 -39.38 -28.86 -2.67
C CYS A 49 -39.21 -27.33 -2.68
N SER A 50 -38.08 -26.84 -2.16
CA SER A 50 -37.77 -25.40 -2.15
C SER A 50 -37.82 -24.75 -3.54
N ALA A 51 -37.25 -25.39 -4.55
CA ALA A 51 -37.31 -24.88 -5.93
C ALA A 51 -38.74 -24.94 -6.51
N CYS A 52 -39.49 -26.03 -6.29
CA CYS A 52 -40.89 -26.12 -6.76
C CYS A 52 -41.77 -24.98 -6.27
N ILE A 53 -41.57 -24.48 -5.05
CA ILE A 53 -42.35 -23.34 -4.56
C ILE A 53 -41.80 -21.99 -5.07
N ALA A 54 -40.47 -21.88 -5.24
CA ALA A 54 -39.82 -20.67 -5.74
C ALA A 54 -40.15 -20.37 -7.21
N ASP A 55 -40.28 -21.40 -8.05
CA ASP A 55 -40.50 -21.25 -9.50
C ASP A 55 -41.95 -20.87 -9.87
N ARG A 56 -42.83 -20.69 -8.89
CA ARG A 56 -44.19 -20.22 -9.12
C ARG A 56 -44.16 -18.70 -9.39
N SER A 57 -44.07 -18.32 -10.66
CA SER A 57 -43.83 -16.93 -11.10
C SER A 57 -45.05 -15.99 -11.17
N ASP A 58 -46.26 -16.42 -10.79
CA ASP A 58 -47.49 -15.62 -11.00
C ASP A 58 -48.17 -15.18 -9.68
N GLU A 59 -49.18 -14.31 -9.73
CA GLU A 59 -49.95 -13.81 -8.56
C GLU A 59 -50.58 -14.92 -7.68
N GLN A 60 -50.63 -16.17 -8.15
CA GLN A 60 -50.94 -17.38 -7.37
C GLN A 60 -49.80 -17.88 -6.45
N SER A 61 -48.63 -17.24 -6.48
CA SER A 61 -47.45 -17.49 -5.64
C SER A 61 -47.74 -17.32 -4.14
N LYS A 62 -48.71 -16.49 -3.78
CA LYS A 62 -49.05 -16.25 -2.37
C LYS A 62 -50.00 -17.27 -1.79
N GLN A 63 -50.74 -18.05 -2.60
CA GLN A 63 -51.73 -19.00 -2.06
C GLN A 63 -51.16 -20.42 -1.99
N CYS A 64 -51.40 -21.10 -0.87
CA CYS A 64 -50.95 -22.48 -0.68
C CYS A 64 -51.79 -23.43 -1.55
N VAL A 65 -51.13 -24.34 -2.28
CA VAL A 65 -51.78 -25.35 -3.13
C VAL A 65 -52.73 -26.26 -2.35
N ASN A 66 -52.50 -26.39 -1.03
CA ASN A 66 -53.38 -27.14 -0.14
C ASN A 66 -54.47 -26.27 0.53
N GLY A 67 -54.86 -25.16 -0.09
CA GLY A 67 -56.04 -24.38 0.27
C GLY A 67 -55.87 -23.35 1.40
N CYS A 68 -54.65 -23.00 1.81
CA CYS A 68 -54.44 -21.87 2.74
C CYS A 68 -54.51 -20.53 1.99
N GLU A 69 -55.05 -19.50 2.66
CA GLU A 69 -55.14 -18.12 2.13
C GLU A 69 -53.76 -17.56 1.74
N GLU A 70 -52.75 -17.80 2.57
CA GLU A 70 -51.36 -17.44 2.29
C GLU A 70 -50.41 -18.62 2.56
N PHE A 71 -49.46 -18.83 1.64
CA PHE A 71 -48.30 -19.69 1.86
C PHE A 71 -47.26 -18.92 2.67
N VAL A 72 -47.04 -19.39 3.90
CA VAL A 72 -45.97 -18.89 4.76
C VAL A 72 -44.92 -19.98 4.87
N GLU A 73 -43.72 -19.74 4.35
CA GLU A 73 -42.64 -20.71 4.41
C GLU A 73 -42.22 -20.99 5.87
N SER A 74 -42.05 -22.26 6.21
CA SER A 74 -41.52 -22.71 7.48
C SER A 74 -40.57 -23.89 7.28
N LYS A 75 -39.67 -24.09 8.26
CA LYS A 75 -38.72 -25.20 8.25
C LYS A 75 -39.45 -26.53 8.31
N CYS A 76 -38.99 -27.48 7.49
CA CYS A 76 -39.52 -28.84 7.49
C CYS A 76 -39.30 -29.53 8.85
N PRO A 77 -40.30 -30.24 9.40
CA PRO A 77 -40.16 -30.99 10.65
C PRO A 77 -38.97 -31.97 10.62
N ARG A 78 -38.22 -32.02 11.74
CA ARG A 78 -37.01 -32.87 11.86
C ARG A 78 -37.25 -34.35 11.54
N PHE A 79 -38.43 -34.88 11.85
CA PHE A 79 -38.78 -36.27 11.54
C PHE A 79 -38.71 -36.57 10.03
N ILE A 80 -39.22 -35.67 9.18
CA ILE A 80 -39.19 -35.82 7.72
C ILE A 80 -37.74 -35.81 7.24
N LEU A 81 -36.94 -34.85 7.71
CA LEU A 81 -35.52 -34.76 7.38
C LEU A 81 -34.74 -36.02 7.81
N GLN A 82 -35.03 -36.57 8.99
CA GLN A 82 -34.39 -37.79 9.48
C GLN A 82 -34.73 -39.02 8.63
N GLN A 83 -35.96 -39.12 8.10
CA GLN A 83 -36.30 -40.23 7.20
C GLN A 83 -35.67 -40.05 5.81
N LEU A 84 -35.65 -38.82 5.28
CA LEU A 84 -34.97 -38.52 4.01
C LEU A 84 -33.47 -38.84 4.08
N GLY A 85 -32.81 -38.52 5.19
CA GLY A 85 -31.39 -38.83 5.42
C GLY A 85 -31.03 -40.33 5.44
N ARG A 86 -32.02 -41.22 5.53
CA ARG A 86 -31.81 -42.69 5.46
C ARG A 86 -31.86 -43.23 4.04
N LEU A 87 -32.24 -42.40 3.06
CA LEU A 87 -32.38 -42.83 1.69
C LEU A 87 -31.01 -42.97 1.01
N ASN A 88 -30.84 -44.08 0.32
CA ASN A 88 -29.72 -44.37 -0.56
C ASN A 88 -30.19 -44.09 -1.99
N ILE A 89 -29.51 -43.17 -2.68
CA ILE A 89 -30.00 -42.57 -3.92
C ILE A 89 -28.97 -42.83 -5.02
N ALA A 90 -29.39 -43.45 -6.11
CA ALA A 90 -28.58 -43.58 -7.31
C ALA A 90 -28.38 -42.20 -7.96
N CYS A 91 -27.16 -41.93 -8.44
CA CYS A 91 -26.82 -40.72 -9.18
C CYS A 91 -27.76 -40.50 -10.38
N ALA A 92 -28.14 -39.26 -10.69
CA ALA A 92 -28.90 -38.94 -11.91
C ALA A 92 -28.19 -39.40 -13.19
N ASN A 93 -26.85 -39.46 -13.16
CA ASN A 93 -26.01 -39.92 -14.27
C ASN A 93 -25.82 -41.45 -14.31
N GLN A 94 -26.67 -42.24 -13.64
CA GLN A 94 -26.59 -43.70 -13.66
C GLN A 94 -26.69 -44.27 -15.08
N GLN A 95 -27.58 -43.70 -15.90
CA GLN A 95 -27.71 -44.05 -17.32
C GLN A 95 -26.45 -43.76 -18.16
N HIS A 96 -25.58 -42.86 -17.66
CA HIS A 96 -24.32 -42.50 -18.32
C HIS A 96 -23.12 -43.27 -17.75
N GLY A 97 -23.31 -44.15 -16.77
CA GLY A 97 -22.28 -45.03 -16.22
C GLY A 97 -21.86 -44.75 -14.77
N CYS A 98 -22.51 -43.80 -14.07
CA CYS A 98 -22.26 -43.62 -12.65
C CYS A 98 -22.92 -44.75 -11.83
N THR A 99 -22.13 -45.58 -11.14
CA THR A 99 -22.65 -46.67 -10.31
C THR A 99 -22.77 -46.30 -8.83
N GLU A 100 -22.52 -45.03 -8.46
CA GLU A 100 -22.52 -44.61 -7.07
C GLU A 100 -23.93 -44.53 -6.49
N ILE A 101 -24.05 -45.00 -5.25
CA ILE A 101 -25.24 -44.91 -4.42
C ILE A 101 -24.91 -43.97 -3.27
N ILE A 102 -25.64 -42.86 -3.20
CA ILE A 102 -25.25 -41.67 -2.43
C ILE A 102 -26.30 -41.41 -1.36
N ALA A 103 -25.86 -41.01 -0.17
CA ALA A 103 -26.77 -40.57 0.90
C ALA A 103 -27.42 -39.23 0.54
N TYR A 104 -28.63 -38.99 1.05
CA TYR A 104 -29.41 -37.77 0.75
C TYR A 104 -28.62 -36.47 0.92
N GLU A 105 -27.86 -36.34 2.01
CA GLU A 105 -27.09 -35.12 2.33
C GLU A 105 -25.90 -34.88 1.38
N ALA A 106 -25.36 -35.92 0.76
CA ALA A 106 -24.19 -35.86 -0.12
C ALA A 106 -24.56 -35.84 -1.61
N LEU A 107 -25.86 -35.86 -1.94
CA LEU A 107 -26.32 -35.98 -3.32
C LEU A 107 -25.92 -34.77 -4.17
N GLU A 108 -26.08 -33.55 -3.65
CA GLU A 108 -25.75 -32.32 -4.38
C GLU A 108 -24.25 -32.20 -4.69
N THR A 109 -23.42 -32.51 -3.69
CA THR A 109 -21.96 -32.45 -3.85
C THR A 109 -21.50 -33.50 -4.86
N HIS A 110 -22.05 -34.71 -4.81
CA HIS A 110 -21.74 -35.72 -5.82
C HIS A 110 -22.19 -35.29 -7.22
N GLU A 111 -23.43 -34.84 -7.42
CA GLU A 111 -23.96 -34.56 -8.77
C GLU A 111 -23.26 -33.38 -9.46
N THR A 112 -22.78 -32.41 -8.69
CA THR A 112 -21.97 -31.29 -9.21
C THR A 112 -20.55 -31.70 -9.58
N GLU A 113 -19.99 -32.69 -8.89
CA GLU A 113 -18.62 -33.19 -9.12
C GLU A 113 -18.57 -34.44 -10.00
N CYS A 114 -19.72 -35.06 -10.29
CA CYS A 114 -19.83 -36.34 -10.97
C CYS A 114 -19.12 -36.33 -12.33
N GLY A 115 -18.14 -37.22 -12.50
CA GLY A 115 -17.41 -37.37 -13.77
C GLY A 115 -18.28 -37.84 -14.94
N TYR A 116 -19.48 -38.36 -14.68
CA TYR A 116 -20.42 -38.82 -15.71
C TYR A 116 -21.44 -37.78 -16.13
N GLN A 117 -21.42 -36.59 -15.51
CA GLN A 117 -22.26 -35.47 -15.90
C GLN A 117 -22.01 -35.10 -17.37
N GLN A 118 -23.09 -34.99 -18.15
CA GLN A 118 -23.00 -34.65 -19.57
C GLN A 118 -22.71 -33.15 -19.73
N GLN A 119 -21.67 -32.83 -20.48
CA GLN A 119 -21.26 -31.45 -20.78
C GLN A 119 -20.92 -31.32 -22.27
N SER A 120 -21.27 -30.18 -22.86
CA SER A 120 -20.95 -29.89 -24.26
C SER A 120 -19.55 -29.31 -24.41
N CYS A 121 -18.82 -29.80 -25.40
CA CYS A 121 -17.55 -29.21 -25.81
C CYS A 121 -17.76 -27.77 -26.32
N ARG A 122 -16.96 -26.83 -25.82
CA ARG A 122 -17.06 -25.41 -26.19
C ARG A 122 -16.72 -25.13 -27.67
N GLY A 123 -16.00 -26.04 -28.33
CA GLY A 123 -15.58 -25.88 -29.72
C GLY A 123 -16.50 -26.53 -30.75
N CYS A 124 -16.87 -27.80 -30.53
CA CYS A 124 -17.62 -28.61 -31.49
C CYS A 124 -19.04 -29.00 -31.03
N GLU A 125 -19.45 -28.55 -29.84
CA GLU A 125 -20.77 -28.80 -29.23
C GLU A 125 -21.10 -30.29 -29.00
N THR A 126 -20.12 -31.19 -29.15
CA THR A 126 -20.31 -32.62 -28.85
C THR A 126 -20.51 -32.81 -27.35
N VAL A 127 -21.58 -33.50 -26.97
CA VAL A 127 -21.92 -33.79 -25.57
C VAL A 127 -21.22 -35.06 -25.12
N LEU A 128 -20.43 -34.95 -24.04
CA LEU A 128 -19.62 -36.04 -23.50
C LEU A 128 -19.68 -36.04 -21.95
N PRO A 129 -19.38 -37.17 -21.29
CA PRO A 129 -19.12 -37.19 -19.86
C PRO A 129 -17.98 -36.23 -19.48
N LYS A 130 -18.14 -35.50 -18.37
CA LYS A 130 -17.13 -34.57 -17.81
C LYS A 130 -15.72 -35.17 -17.72
N LYS A 131 -15.61 -36.46 -17.36
CA LYS A 131 -14.34 -37.19 -17.30
C LYS A 131 -13.62 -37.32 -18.65
N ASP A 132 -14.39 -37.41 -19.74
CA ASP A 132 -13.88 -37.61 -21.10
C ASP A 132 -13.78 -36.27 -21.86
N LEU A 133 -14.44 -35.22 -21.36
CA LEU A 133 -14.46 -33.89 -21.97
C LEU A 133 -13.04 -33.28 -22.02
N VAL A 134 -12.25 -33.41 -20.96
CA VAL A 134 -10.88 -32.86 -20.91
C VAL A 134 -10.00 -33.47 -21.99
N ASP A 135 -10.06 -34.79 -22.15
CA ASP A 135 -9.31 -35.49 -23.20
C ASP A 135 -9.77 -35.11 -24.61
N HIS A 136 -11.07 -34.87 -24.77
CA HIS A 136 -11.64 -34.39 -26.02
C HIS A 136 -11.20 -32.95 -26.33
N GLU A 137 -11.31 -32.01 -25.40
CA GLU A 137 -10.93 -30.59 -25.58
C GLU A 137 -9.45 -30.45 -25.98
N ASN A 138 -8.59 -31.30 -25.42
CA ASN A 138 -7.17 -31.38 -25.76
C ASN A 138 -6.91 -31.82 -27.21
N LYS A 139 -7.85 -32.53 -27.84
CA LYS A 139 -7.75 -33.06 -29.21
C LYS A 139 -8.75 -32.44 -30.18
N CYS A 140 -9.65 -31.58 -29.70
CA CYS A 140 -10.72 -31.03 -30.49
C CYS A 140 -10.18 -29.96 -31.44
N ASP A 141 -10.37 -30.19 -32.74
CA ASP A 141 -9.95 -29.29 -33.82
C ASP A 141 -10.65 -27.93 -33.80
N LEU A 142 -11.88 -27.89 -33.29
CA LEU A 142 -12.69 -26.68 -33.20
C LEU A 142 -12.57 -25.97 -31.85
N PHE A 143 -11.72 -26.48 -30.95
CA PHE A 143 -11.50 -25.88 -29.65
C PHE A 143 -10.77 -24.55 -29.79
N ASP A 144 -11.27 -23.52 -29.11
CA ASP A 144 -10.63 -22.21 -29.07
C ASP A 144 -9.39 -22.27 -28.18
N LEU A 145 -8.26 -21.91 -28.77
CA LEU A 145 -6.98 -21.74 -28.10
C LEU A 145 -6.72 -20.26 -27.92
N THR A 146 -6.20 -19.92 -26.75
CA THR A 146 -5.66 -18.58 -26.45
C THR A 146 -4.15 -18.68 -26.37
N CYS A 147 -3.44 -17.88 -27.18
CA CYS A 147 -1.97 -17.82 -27.09
C CYS A 147 -1.54 -17.11 -25.80
N SER A 148 -0.65 -17.72 -25.00
CA SER A 148 -0.07 -17.10 -23.80
C SER A 148 0.72 -15.82 -24.10
N GLU A 149 1.35 -15.74 -25.27
CA GLU A 149 2.27 -14.65 -25.60
C GLU A 149 1.58 -13.45 -26.27
N CYS A 150 0.63 -13.68 -27.17
CA CYS A 150 -0.06 -12.60 -27.90
C CYS A 150 -1.56 -12.47 -27.57
N ASN A 151 -2.09 -13.33 -26.70
CA ASN A 151 -3.48 -13.31 -26.24
C ASN A 151 -4.56 -13.34 -27.35
N MET A 152 -4.20 -13.84 -28.54
CA MET A 152 -5.14 -14.07 -29.64
C MET A 152 -5.90 -15.38 -29.42
N ASN A 153 -7.19 -15.34 -29.75
CA ASN A 153 -8.05 -16.52 -29.80
C ASN A 153 -8.13 -17.06 -31.24
N PHE A 154 -7.94 -18.37 -31.40
CA PHE A 154 -8.05 -19.06 -32.69
C PHE A 154 -8.42 -20.52 -32.47
N LYS A 155 -9.01 -21.17 -33.46
CA LYS A 155 -9.35 -22.60 -33.36
C LYS A 155 -8.11 -23.46 -33.54
N ARG A 156 -8.04 -24.60 -32.85
CA ARG A 156 -6.90 -25.54 -32.93
C ARG A 156 -6.55 -25.92 -34.37
N ARG A 157 -7.53 -26.18 -35.24
CA ARG A 157 -7.31 -26.48 -36.67
C ARG A 157 -6.62 -25.37 -37.46
N ASP A 158 -6.76 -24.14 -37.00
CA ASP A 158 -6.25 -22.95 -37.68
C ASP A 158 -4.90 -22.50 -37.10
N THR A 159 -4.31 -23.25 -36.16
CA THR A 159 -3.03 -22.91 -35.52
C THR A 159 -1.93 -22.68 -36.57
N ASP A 160 -1.75 -23.63 -37.49
CA ASP A 160 -0.70 -23.54 -38.52
C ASP A 160 -0.96 -22.43 -39.55
N LEU A 161 -2.23 -22.07 -39.75
CA LEU A 161 -2.65 -21.08 -40.73
C LEU A 161 -2.67 -19.65 -40.17
N LEU A 162 -3.13 -19.46 -38.94
CA LEU A 162 -3.36 -18.14 -38.34
C LEU A 162 -2.31 -17.79 -37.28
N HIS A 163 -1.68 -18.78 -36.65
CA HIS A 163 -0.86 -18.58 -35.46
C HIS A 163 0.47 -19.34 -35.50
N THR A 164 1.29 -19.02 -36.50
CA THR A 164 2.71 -19.43 -36.54
C THR A 164 3.57 -18.53 -35.64
N GLU A 165 4.79 -18.95 -35.29
CA GLU A 165 5.75 -18.16 -34.50
C GLU A 165 5.89 -16.72 -35.03
N PHE A 166 6.02 -16.56 -36.35
CA PHE A 166 6.13 -15.25 -36.99
C PHE A 166 4.86 -14.41 -36.86
N LYS A 167 3.67 -15.02 -36.99
CA LYS A 167 2.39 -14.32 -36.87
C LYS A 167 2.10 -13.93 -35.41
N CYS A 168 2.44 -14.81 -34.47
CA CYS A 168 2.40 -14.53 -33.04
C CYS A 168 3.28 -13.33 -32.70
N LEU A 169 4.55 -13.37 -33.09
CA LEU A 169 5.52 -12.31 -32.80
C LEU A 169 5.11 -10.98 -33.44
N LYS A 170 4.62 -11.00 -34.69
CA LYS A 170 4.10 -9.80 -35.37
C LYS A 170 2.93 -9.17 -34.60
N GLU A 171 2.07 -9.98 -34.02
CA GLU A 171 0.94 -9.51 -33.22
C GLU A 171 1.39 -8.95 -31.86
N GLN A 172 2.37 -9.57 -31.20
CA GLN A 172 3.00 -9.01 -29.99
C GLN A 172 3.59 -7.61 -30.25
N PHE A 173 4.34 -7.45 -31.34
CA PHE A 173 4.89 -6.15 -31.72
C PHE A 173 3.81 -5.11 -32.02
N ARG A 174 2.69 -5.52 -32.63
CA ARG A 174 1.54 -4.64 -32.88
C ARG A 174 0.93 -4.15 -31.57
N GLN A 175 0.72 -5.06 -30.61
CA GLN A 175 0.17 -4.74 -29.30
C GLN A 175 1.10 -3.82 -28.51
N LEU A 176 2.39 -4.13 -28.49
CA LEU A 176 3.40 -3.31 -27.83
C LEU A 176 3.43 -1.90 -28.41
N ARG A 177 3.42 -1.76 -29.75
CA ARG A 177 3.37 -0.43 -30.40
C ARG A 177 2.11 0.35 -30.00
N ASN A 178 0.95 -0.31 -29.97
CA ASN A 178 -0.29 0.36 -29.56
C ASN A 178 -0.23 0.82 -28.09
N GLN A 179 0.31 0.00 -27.19
CA GLN A 179 0.52 0.35 -25.79
C GLN A 179 1.47 1.55 -25.63
N PHE A 180 2.56 1.59 -26.41
CA PHE A 180 3.47 2.74 -26.41
C PHE A 180 2.77 4.03 -26.85
N GLU A 181 1.94 3.99 -27.91
CA GLU A 181 1.20 5.17 -28.38
C GLU A 181 0.13 5.63 -27.38
N THR A 182 -0.60 4.70 -26.74
CA THR A 182 -1.57 5.06 -25.69
C THR A 182 -0.87 5.71 -24.49
N ASN A 183 0.26 5.14 -24.05
CA ASN A 183 1.02 5.66 -22.91
C ASN A 183 1.61 7.04 -23.21
N LYS A 184 2.12 7.24 -24.43
CA LYS A 184 2.63 8.53 -24.91
C LYS A 184 1.55 9.60 -24.92
N ASN A 185 0.35 9.27 -25.41
CA ASN A 185 -0.77 10.20 -25.43
C ASN A 185 -1.26 10.54 -24.02
N ALA A 186 -1.39 9.55 -23.14
CA ALA A 186 -1.78 9.75 -21.74
C ALA A 186 -0.77 10.64 -21.00
N THR A 187 0.53 10.39 -21.20
CA THR A 187 1.60 11.19 -20.58
C THR A 187 1.58 12.64 -21.11
N SER A 188 1.35 12.83 -22.40
CA SER A 188 1.24 14.16 -23.01
C SER A 188 0.04 14.94 -22.45
N GLN A 189 -1.10 14.27 -22.25
CA GLN A 189 -2.28 14.87 -21.61
C GLN A 189 -2.03 15.23 -20.14
N GLN A 190 -1.34 14.36 -19.38
CA GLN A 190 -0.96 14.64 -17.99
C GLN A 190 -0.02 15.86 -17.89
N ILE A 191 0.97 15.98 -18.78
CA ILE A 191 1.88 17.14 -18.83
C ILE A 191 1.11 18.43 -19.13
N GLN A 192 0.17 18.39 -20.08
CA GLN A 192 -0.68 19.55 -20.39
C GLN A 192 -1.55 19.95 -19.21
N HIS A 193 -2.16 18.97 -18.52
CA HIS A 193 -2.98 19.23 -17.34
C HIS A 193 -2.16 19.83 -16.19
N LEU A 194 -0.98 19.26 -15.90
CA LEU A 194 -0.09 19.78 -14.86
C LEU A 194 0.38 21.20 -15.17
N SER A 195 0.64 21.51 -16.45
CA SER A 195 1.02 22.86 -16.89
C SER A 195 -0.11 23.87 -16.62
N SER A 196 -1.37 23.47 -16.84
CA SER A 196 -2.54 24.33 -16.56
C SER A 196 -2.74 24.58 -15.05
N ILE A 197 -2.58 23.56 -14.22
CA ILE A 197 -2.64 23.67 -12.75
C ILE A 197 -1.52 24.59 -12.23
N HIS A 198 -0.30 24.40 -12.73
CA HIS A 198 0.83 25.23 -12.35
C HIS A 198 0.61 26.71 -12.72
N GLN A 199 -0.06 27.00 -13.83
CA GLN A 199 -0.42 28.37 -14.19
C GLN A 199 -1.46 28.96 -13.22
N GLN A 200 -2.51 28.21 -12.87
CA GLN A 200 -3.54 28.66 -11.93
C GLN A 200 -2.95 28.94 -10.53
N LEU A 201 -2.13 28.03 -10.01
CA LEU A 201 -1.43 28.22 -8.73
C LEU A 201 -0.55 29.47 -8.72
N ARG A 202 0.10 29.78 -9.85
CA ARG A 202 0.91 31.00 -9.98
C ARG A 202 0.04 32.25 -9.89
N GLU A 203 -1.11 32.28 -10.55
CA GLU A 203 -2.04 33.40 -10.52
C GLU A 203 -2.64 33.62 -9.12
N GLU A 204 -3.02 32.54 -8.42
CA GLU A 204 -3.49 32.60 -7.03
C GLU A 204 -2.41 33.10 -6.06
N TYR A 205 -1.17 32.64 -6.24
CA TYR A 205 -0.04 33.07 -5.42
C TYR A 205 0.25 34.58 -5.57
N GLU A 206 0.22 35.10 -6.80
CA GLU A 206 0.40 36.54 -7.06
C GLU A 206 -0.73 37.37 -6.45
N ALA A 207 -1.98 36.90 -6.55
CA ALA A 207 -3.12 37.57 -5.91
C ALA A 207 -2.97 37.62 -4.38
N TYR A 208 -2.56 36.51 -3.75
CA TYR A 208 -2.33 36.44 -2.31
C TYR A 208 -1.18 37.37 -1.87
N LYS A 209 -0.09 37.40 -2.64
CA LYS A 209 1.05 38.29 -2.41
C LYS A 209 0.62 39.76 -2.40
N GLN A 210 -0.18 40.20 -3.38
CA GLN A 210 -0.69 41.58 -3.42
C GLN A 210 -1.57 41.90 -2.22
N LEU A 211 -2.43 40.96 -1.79
CA LEU A 211 -3.29 41.16 -0.63
C LEU A 211 -2.49 41.28 0.67
N ALA A 212 -1.44 40.46 0.83
CA ALA A 212 -0.54 40.53 1.97
C ALA A 212 0.25 41.86 2.00
N GLU A 213 0.76 42.31 0.85
CA GLU A 213 1.42 43.62 0.72
C GLU A 213 0.49 44.77 1.14
N GLU A 214 -0.77 44.72 0.72
CA GLU A 214 -1.76 45.75 1.08
C GLU A 214 -2.12 45.72 2.57
N GLN A 215 -2.29 44.53 3.16
CA GLN A 215 -2.54 44.41 4.60
C GLN A 215 -1.39 44.97 5.45
N VAL A 216 -0.14 44.70 5.05
CA VAL A 216 1.04 45.26 5.72
C VAL A 216 1.05 46.79 5.63
N LYS A 217 0.74 47.37 4.46
CA LYS A 217 0.61 48.84 4.33
C LYS A 217 -0.45 49.40 5.27
N GLN A 218 -1.62 48.78 5.35
CA GLN A 218 -2.71 49.22 6.23
C GLN A 218 -2.31 49.15 7.72
N ILE A 219 -1.57 48.12 8.14
CA ILE A 219 -1.05 48.00 9.50
C ILE A 219 -0.04 49.12 9.78
N ILE A 220 0.86 49.41 8.83
CA ILE A 220 1.84 50.49 8.96
C ILE A 220 1.13 51.84 9.11
N ILE A 221 0.14 52.14 8.27
CA ILE A 221 -0.64 53.38 8.34
C ILE A 221 -1.34 53.52 9.70
N LYS A 222 -2.03 52.48 10.17
CA LYS A 222 -2.70 52.49 11.48
C LYS A 222 -1.73 52.68 12.64
N ASN A 223 -0.53 52.11 12.56
CA ASN A 223 0.51 52.31 13.58
C ASN A 223 1.01 53.77 13.59
N TYR A 224 1.14 54.42 12.43
CA TYR A 224 1.47 55.85 12.35
C TYR A 224 0.35 56.73 12.92
N GLU A 225 -0.91 56.47 12.56
CA GLU A 225 -2.07 57.20 13.11
C GLU A 225 -2.22 57.01 14.63
N PHE A 226 -1.83 55.84 15.16
CA PHE A 226 -1.80 55.56 16.59
C PHE A 226 -0.66 56.32 17.30
N GLN A 227 0.51 56.45 16.67
CA GLN A 227 1.63 57.23 17.20
C GLN A 227 1.35 58.75 17.21
N GLU A 228 0.67 59.30 16.20
CA GLU A 228 0.26 60.72 16.17
C GLU A 228 -0.70 61.10 17.31
N LYS A 229 -1.49 60.15 17.84
CA LYS A 229 -2.40 60.39 18.97
C LYS A 229 -1.71 60.44 20.34
N PHE A 230 -0.47 59.94 20.45
CA PHE A 230 0.28 59.92 21.71
C PHE A 230 1.35 61.02 21.82
N GLU A 231 1.85 61.58 20.71
CA GLU A 231 2.77 62.73 20.71
C GLU A 231 2.60 63.65 19.47
N PRO A 232 1.91 64.79 19.55
CA PRO A 232 1.51 65.59 18.37
C PRO A 232 2.63 66.40 17.70
N ASN A 233 3.89 66.34 18.16
CA ASN A 233 4.97 67.23 17.73
C ASN A 233 6.18 66.56 17.05
N ASN A 234 6.09 65.30 16.65
CA ASN A 234 7.20 64.61 16.00
C ASN A 234 6.84 64.17 14.57
N LYS A 235 6.70 65.13 13.66
CA LYS A 235 6.61 64.82 12.21
C LYS A 235 7.94 64.25 11.73
N PRO A 236 7.99 63.06 11.11
CA PRO A 236 9.21 62.58 10.49
C PRO A 236 9.53 63.42 9.25
N THR A 237 10.76 63.88 9.13
CA THR A 237 11.28 64.53 7.92
C THR A 237 11.21 63.56 6.73
N ASN A 238 10.91 64.07 5.52
CA ASN A 238 10.85 63.30 4.26
C ASN A 238 12.09 62.42 4.00
N GLU A 239 13.23 62.74 4.62
CA GLU A 239 14.46 61.92 4.57
C GLU A 239 14.33 60.55 5.24
N ARG A 240 13.59 60.43 6.34
CA ARG A 240 13.38 59.14 7.04
C ARG A 240 12.42 58.23 6.29
N ILE A 241 11.42 58.79 5.61
CA ILE A 241 10.49 58.04 4.76
C ILE A 241 11.25 57.50 3.54
N ASN A 242 12.06 58.33 2.88
CA ASN A 242 12.92 57.90 1.77
C ASN A 242 13.93 56.81 2.17
N GLN A 243 14.50 56.85 3.38
CA GLN A 243 15.41 55.81 3.86
C GLN A 243 14.71 54.47 4.11
N ILE A 244 13.46 54.48 4.59
CA ILE A 244 12.66 53.27 4.77
C ILE A 244 12.23 52.70 3.41
N GLU A 245 11.83 53.55 2.45
CA GLU A 245 11.50 53.11 1.09
C GLU A 245 12.70 52.52 0.35
N GLN A 246 13.89 53.11 0.49
CA GLN A 246 15.15 52.57 -0.06
C GLN A 246 15.53 51.23 0.59
N SER A 247 15.30 51.06 1.90
CA SER A 247 15.54 49.80 2.59
C SER A 247 14.60 48.70 2.13
N VAL A 248 13.33 49.03 1.88
CA VAL A 248 12.33 48.10 1.32
C VAL A 248 12.61 47.75 -0.15
N GLN A 249 13.09 48.70 -0.96
CA GLN A 249 13.54 48.44 -2.34
C GLN A 249 14.79 47.56 -2.40
N SER A 250 15.73 47.71 -1.46
CA SER A 250 16.91 46.82 -1.36
C SER A 250 16.54 45.38 -0.99
N CYS A 251 15.51 45.19 -0.15
CA CYS A 251 14.94 43.87 0.15
C CYS A 251 14.19 43.25 -1.05
N LYS A 252 13.51 44.06 -1.88
CA LYS A 252 12.85 43.59 -3.12
C LYS A 252 13.85 43.10 -4.18
N GLN A 253 14.98 43.79 -4.36
CA GLN A 253 16.02 43.38 -5.31
C GLN A 253 16.72 42.06 -4.92
N GLY A 254 16.86 41.77 -3.61
CA GLY A 254 17.44 40.52 -3.12
C GLY A 254 16.55 39.28 -3.27
N SER A 255 15.22 39.46 -3.33
CA SER A 255 14.26 38.39 -3.57
C SER A 255 14.04 38.11 -5.06
N ASP A 256 13.98 39.16 -5.89
CA ASP A 256 13.80 39.00 -7.35
C ASP A 256 15.06 38.45 -8.02
N GLY A 257 16.26 38.78 -7.52
CA GLY A 257 17.52 38.19 -8.00
C GLY A 257 17.65 36.69 -7.73
N LYS A 258 17.10 36.20 -6.61
CA LYS A 258 17.08 34.75 -6.28
C LYS A 258 16.05 33.99 -7.11
N ILE A 259 14.93 34.63 -7.46
CA ILE A 259 13.92 34.07 -8.35
C ILE A 259 14.43 34.06 -9.80
N GLN A 260 15.14 35.10 -10.24
CA GLN A 260 15.77 35.14 -11.56
C GLN A 260 16.92 34.13 -11.68
N ASP A 261 17.76 33.95 -10.65
CA ASP A 261 18.77 32.88 -10.62
C ASP A 261 18.13 31.48 -10.68
N LEU A 262 16.96 31.30 -10.05
CA LEU A 262 16.20 30.05 -10.11
C LEU A 262 15.57 29.84 -11.49
N ILE A 263 15.05 30.90 -12.12
CA ILE A 263 14.49 30.88 -13.48
C ILE A 263 15.59 30.64 -14.51
N ASP A 264 16.76 31.27 -14.39
CA ASP A 264 17.93 31.09 -15.26
C ASP A 264 18.53 29.68 -15.09
N THR A 265 18.48 29.15 -13.87
CA THR A 265 18.84 27.76 -13.57
C THR A 265 17.83 26.79 -14.21
N LEU A 266 16.52 27.07 -14.12
CA LEU A 266 15.48 26.26 -14.75
C LEU A 266 15.45 26.38 -16.29
N GLU A 267 15.83 27.52 -16.86
CA GLU A 267 16.02 27.71 -18.31
C GLU A 267 17.28 27.00 -18.83
N LYS A 268 18.35 26.91 -18.02
CA LYS A 268 19.51 26.04 -18.27
C LYS A 268 19.11 24.56 -18.30
N TYR A 269 18.20 24.14 -17.42
CA TYR A 269 17.67 22.77 -17.43
C TYR A 269 16.68 22.51 -18.59
N LYS A 270 15.91 23.52 -19.05
CA LYS A 270 15.05 23.41 -20.25
C LYS A 270 15.83 23.33 -21.57
N LYS A 271 17.04 23.92 -21.65
CA LYS A 271 17.94 23.79 -22.82
C LYS A 271 18.76 22.50 -22.80
N ALA A 272 18.73 21.77 -21.70
CA ALA A 272 19.40 20.49 -21.56
C ALA A 272 18.39 19.36 -21.78
N ASP A 273 18.05 19.11 -23.05
CA ASP A 273 17.66 17.76 -23.43
C ASP A 273 18.39 17.34 -24.71
N ILE A 274 18.95 16.13 -24.62
CA ILE A 274 19.52 15.31 -25.69
C ILE A 274 20.78 15.90 -26.37
N ARG A 275 21.95 15.45 -25.88
CA ARG A 275 23.00 14.87 -26.73
C ARG A 275 23.92 13.99 -25.90
N CYS A 276 23.70 12.69 -26.00
CA CYS A 276 24.80 11.74 -25.91
C CYS A 276 25.68 11.97 -27.15
N TYR A 277 26.96 12.30 -26.98
CA TYR A 277 28.00 11.96 -27.94
C TYR A 277 29.37 11.96 -27.25
N CYS A 278 30.02 10.82 -27.41
CA CYS A 278 31.42 10.56 -27.18
C CYS A 278 32.33 11.47 -28.04
N GLY A 279 33.49 11.88 -27.48
CA GLY A 279 34.67 12.30 -28.24
C GLY A 279 35.03 13.80 -28.20
N GLY A 280 36.12 14.13 -27.50
CA GLY A 280 36.98 15.29 -27.80
C GLY A 280 36.86 16.51 -26.89
N HIS A 281 37.90 16.74 -26.06
CA HIS A 281 38.48 18.01 -25.53
C HIS A 281 37.53 19.23 -25.26
N PHE A 282 37.55 19.93 -24.12
CA PHE A 282 38.66 20.45 -23.31
C PHE A 282 38.13 20.85 -21.92
N CYS A 283 38.90 20.57 -20.87
CA CYS A 283 38.66 20.98 -19.48
C CYS A 283 39.36 22.32 -19.17
N ARG A 284 38.66 23.25 -18.52
CA ARG A 284 39.15 24.32 -17.63
C ARG A 284 37.98 24.62 -16.68
N THR A 285 37.97 24.39 -15.38
CA THR A 285 38.99 24.43 -14.33
C THR A 285 38.40 23.77 -13.07
N CYS A 286 38.97 22.67 -12.62
CA CYS A 286 38.93 22.26 -11.21
C CYS A 286 40.34 21.77 -10.87
N ALA A 287 41.02 22.50 -10.00
CA ALA A 287 42.32 22.12 -9.47
C ALA A 287 42.11 21.12 -8.33
N GLY A 288 42.80 19.98 -8.38
CA GLY A 288 42.95 19.10 -7.23
C GLY A 288 42.43 17.67 -7.42
N CYS A 289 43.03 16.90 -8.34
CA CYS A 289 43.03 15.44 -8.27
C CYS A 289 44.27 14.93 -9.03
N SER A 290 45.32 14.57 -8.30
CA SER A 290 46.59 14.11 -8.87
C SER A 290 46.90 12.70 -8.39
N ASP A 291 46.38 11.67 -9.06
CA ASP A 291 46.74 10.25 -8.79
C ASP A 291 46.55 9.31 -10.00
N TRP A 292 46.91 9.77 -11.20
CA TRP A 292 47.04 8.91 -12.38
C TRP A 292 48.26 9.32 -13.21
N LYS A 293 49.18 8.39 -13.47
CA LYS A 293 50.26 8.58 -14.46
C LYS A 293 50.00 7.72 -15.68
N ARG A 294 50.17 8.34 -16.85
CA ARG A 294 49.96 7.74 -18.17
C ARG A 294 51.28 7.19 -18.69
N ASP A 295 51.29 5.94 -19.12
CA ASP A 295 52.40 5.33 -19.83
C ASP A 295 51.88 4.80 -21.17
N GLY A 296 52.10 5.57 -22.24
CA GLY A 296 51.52 5.33 -23.56
C GLY A 296 49.98 5.42 -23.61
N ASN A 297 49.35 4.45 -24.27
CA ASN A 297 47.91 4.44 -24.58
C ASN A 297 47.01 3.73 -23.57
N ASN A 298 47.50 3.38 -22.36
CA ASN A 298 46.68 2.84 -21.29
C ASN A 298 46.89 3.57 -19.96
N TRP A 299 45.82 3.68 -19.16
CA TRP A 299 45.85 4.18 -17.79
C TRP A 299 46.07 3.01 -16.81
N LYS A 300 47.08 3.08 -15.95
CA LYS A 300 47.27 2.13 -14.84
C LYS A 300 47.12 2.86 -13.50
N ARG A 301 46.42 2.21 -12.56
CA ARG A 301 46.34 2.63 -11.16
C ARG A 301 47.63 2.22 -10.45
N VAL A 302 48.35 3.17 -9.83
CA VAL A 302 49.51 2.82 -9.00
C VAL A 302 48.97 2.34 -7.67
N GLY A 303 49.01 1.03 -7.45
CA GLY A 303 48.73 0.42 -6.14
C GLY A 303 49.96 0.47 -5.25
N ASN A 304 49.75 0.72 -3.96
CA ASN A 304 50.51 0.23 -2.81
C ASN A 304 49.59 0.50 -1.59
N GLY A 305 49.18 -0.48 -0.78
CA GLY A 305 50.01 -1.51 -0.19
C GLY A 305 50.58 -1.00 1.13
N CYS A 306 49.72 -0.70 2.12
CA CYS A 306 50.17 -0.33 3.46
C CYS A 306 50.38 -1.59 4.30
N HIS A 307 51.64 -2.02 4.38
CA HIS A 307 52.15 -2.86 5.45
C HIS A 307 52.44 -2.01 6.69
N LEU A 308 52.13 -2.61 7.85
CA LEU A 308 52.38 -2.12 9.21
C LEU A 308 53.86 -1.86 9.51
N SER A 309 54.13 -0.83 10.31
CA SER A 309 55.19 -0.88 11.33
C SER A 309 54.87 0.07 12.50
N HIS A 310 54.88 -0.50 13.70
CA HIS A 310 54.71 0.14 15.00
C HIS A 310 55.85 1.11 15.35
N SER A 311 55.51 2.19 16.06
CA SER A 311 56.33 2.68 17.18
C SER A 311 55.44 3.34 18.23
N SER A 312 55.52 2.80 19.43
CA SER A 312 54.76 3.13 20.65
C SER A 312 55.30 4.36 21.37
N SER A 313 54.40 5.25 21.81
CA SER A 313 54.50 5.89 23.13
C SER A 313 53.13 6.43 23.55
N SER A 314 52.65 5.90 24.66
CA SER A 314 51.33 6.04 25.28
C SER A 314 51.09 7.41 25.94
N VAL A 315 49.92 7.99 25.70
CA VAL A 315 49.11 8.66 26.73
C VAL A 315 47.63 8.41 26.41
N HIS A 316 46.86 7.99 27.42
CA HIS A 316 45.44 7.67 27.33
C HIS A 316 44.61 8.74 26.60
N ASN A 317 43.87 8.31 25.57
CA ASN A 317 42.56 8.87 25.25
C ASN A 317 41.70 7.77 24.61
N GLN A 318 40.63 7.39 25.29
CA GLN A 318 39.65 6.44 24.78
C GLN A 318 39.07 6.97 23.45
N SER A 319 39.23 6.16 22.41
CA SER A 319 38.77 6.41 21.04
C SER A 319 37.28 6.77 20.99
N ILE A 320 36.97 8.03 20.72
CA ILE A 320 35.65 8.48 20.26
C ILE A 320 35.41 7.82 18.89
N LYS A 321 34.52 6.81 18.82
CA LYS A 321 34.08 6.24 17.54
C LYS A 321 33.40 7.34 16.73
N ALA A 322 33.85 7.56 15.49
CA ALA A 322 33.30 8.57 14.60
C ALA A 322 31.78 8.38 14.43
N THR A 323 31.01 9.42 14.73
CA THR A 323 29.56 9.49 14.51
C THR A 323 29.27 9.83 13.04
N THR A 324 28.29 9.17 12.44
CA THR A 324 27.89 9.43 11.05
C THR A 324 27.21 10.79 10.96
N SER A 325 27.64 11.64 10.03
CA SER A 325 27.01 12.95 9.81
C SER A 325 25.65 12.80 9.13
N PHE A 326 24.77 13.78 9.34
CA PHE A 326 23.47 13.84 8.69
C PHE A 326 23.59 13.86 7.16
N THR A 327 24.59 14.56 6.61
CA THR A 327 24.81 14.61 5.16
C THR A 327 25.16 13.24 4.59
N THR A 328 25.98 12.45 5.29
CA THR A 328 26.27 11.07 4.88
C THR A 328 25.01 10.20 4.92
N LEU A 329 24.15 10.36 5.93
CA LEU A 329 22.86 9.65 5.96
C LEU A 329 21.94 10.08 4.80
N LEU A 330 21.95 11.36 4.40
CA LEU A 330 21.17 11.86 3.27
C LEU A 330 21.68 11.34 1.92
N GLU A 331 22.99 11.21 1.76
CA GLU A 331 23.60 10.55 0.60
C GLU A 331 23.21 9.06 0.56
N GLN A 332 23.27 8.37 1.70
CA GLN A 332 22.84 6.97 1.82
C GLN A 332 21.35 6.78 1.54
N LEU A 333 20.50 7.74 1.90
CA LEU A 333 19.08 7.74 1.55
C LEU A 333 18.86 7.63 0.02
N SER A 334 19.74 8.26 -0.76
CA SER A 334 19.70 8.22 -2.21
C SER A 334 20.37 6.96 -2.77
N SER A 335 21.53 6.56 -2.23
CA SER A 335 22.25 5.37 -2.72
C SER A 335 21.54 4.06 -2.39
N ASN A 336 20.79 4.02 -1.29
CA ASN A 336 20.11 2.82 -0.79
C ASN A 336 18.60 2.85 -1.08
N ALA A 337 18.19 3.63 -2.09
CA ALA A 337 16.81 3.67 -2.56
C ALA A 337 16.38 2.30 -3.10
N ASN A 338 15.29 1.77 -2.55
CA ASN A 338 14.68 0.47 -2.84
C ASN A 338 15.64 -0.73 -2.72
N VAL A 339 16.68 -0.61 -1.90
CA VAL A 339 17.57 -1.74 -1.60
C VAL A 339 16.82 -2.73 -0.71
N GLN A 340 16.77 -3.99 -1.15
CA GLN A 340 16.23 -5.09 -0.35
C GLN A 340 17.29 -5.59 0.62
N LEU A 341 16.92 -5.76 1.88
CA LEU A 341 17.79 -6.28 2.93
C LEU A 341 17.84 -7.82 2.89
N PRO A 342 18.98 -8.43 3.23
CA PRO A 342 19.16 -9.89 3.21
C PRO A 342 18.47 -10.61 4.38
N TYR A 343 17.60 -9.91 5.13
CA TYR A 343 16.89 -10.43 6.28
C TYR A 343 15.44 -10.75 5.90
N ILE A 344 14.86 -11.75 6.56
CA ILE A 344 13.43 -12.04 6.48
C ILE A 344 12.74 -11.36 7.66
N LEU A 345 11.76 -10.50 7.39
CA LEU A 345 10.88 -9.96 8.42
C LEU A 345 9.82 -11.00 8.79
N PRO A 346 9.73 -11.45 10.05
CA PRO A 346 8.76 -12.46 10.46
C PRO A 346 7.31 -11.97 10.31
N TYR A 347 6.42 -12.88 9.92
CA TYR A 347 4.99 -12.60 9.74
C TYR A 347 4.30 -12.75 11.10
N GLU A 348 4.18 -11.65 11.86
CA GLU A 348 3.74 -11.68 13.26
C GLU A 348 2.33 -11.07 13.44
N ASN A 349 1.35 -11.52 12.65
CA ASN A 349 -0.03 -11.02 12.71
C ASN A 349 -0.74 -11.32 14.04
N THR A 350 -0.34 -12.37 14.76
CA THR A 350 -0.88 -12.71 16.09
C THR A 350 -0.23 -11.94 17.24
N GLY A 351 0.72 -11.05 16.94
CA GLY A 351 1.48 -10.32 17.96
C GLY A 351 2.48 -11.16 18.71
N ARG A 352 3.15 -10.53 19.68
CA ARG A 352 4.09 -11.19 20.59
C ARG A 352 3.50 -11.30 21.98
N LYS A 353 3.61 -12.50 22.56
CA LYS A 353 3.07 -12.81 23.90
C LYS A 353 3.67 -11.93 25.02
N ASN A 354 4.86 -11.39 24.82
CA ASN A 354 5.55 -10.51 25.78
C ASN A 354 5.15 -9.03 25.68
N VAL A 355 4.34 -8.65 24.68
CA VAL A 355 3.85 -7.28 24.50
C VAL A 355 2.36 -7.27 24.81
N THR A 356 2.01 -6.91 26.05
CA THR A 356 0.61 -6.96 26.52
C THR A 356 0.09 -5.58 26.88
N THR A 357 0.97 -4.69 27.30
CA THR A 357 0.61 -3.35 27.78
C THR A 357 1.04 -2.27 26.80
N LYS A 358 0.42 -1.08 26.92
CA LYS A 358 0.87 0.13 26.22
C LYS A 358 2.31 0.53 26.60
N TYR A 359 2.74 0.16 27.80
CA TYR A 359 4.11 0.38 28.26
C TYR A 359 5.09 -0.46 27.45
N ASP A 360 4.82 -1.75 27.27
CA ASP A 360 5.67 -2.66 26.47
C ASP A 360 5.83 -2.17 25.03
N LEU A 361 4.73 -1.69 24.42
CA LEU A 361 4.75 -1.08 23.10
C LEU A 361 5.70 0.13 23.04
N THR A 362 5.66 0.99 24.05
CA THR A 362 6.40 2.25 24.04
C THR A 362 7.91 2.01 24.09
N ARG A 363 8.38 0.97 24.79
CA ARG A 363 9.80 0.64 24.85
C ARG A 363 10.43 0.30 23.51
N ALA A 364 9.59 -0.05 22.52
CA ALA A 364 10.00 -0.31 21.16
C ALA A 364 9.85 0.89 20.21
N VAL A 365 9.26 1.98 20.69
CA VAL A 365 9.08 3.25 19.95
C VAL A 365 10.17 4.22 20.37
N VAL A 366 10.67 4.96 19.40
CA VAL A 366 11.73 5.95 19.59
C VAL A 366 11.36 7.28 18.99
N THR A 367 11.97 8.33 19.52
CA THR A 367 11.95 9.66 18.92
C THR A 367 13.24 9.87 18.13
N ILE A 368 13.14 10.26 16.87
CA ILE A 368 14.27 10.58 16.01
C ILE A 368 14.41 12.09 15.99
N ALA A 369 15.61 12.59 16.28
CA ALA A 369 15.93 14.01 16.21
C ALA A 369 17.06 14.23 15.19
N HIS A 370 16.75 14.99 14.14
CA HIS A 370 17.73 15.51 13.20
C HIS A 370 18.22 16.86 13.73
N LEU A 371 19.45 16.88 14.23
CA LEU A 371 20.08 18.05 14.83
C LEU A 371 20.80 18.83 13.74
N ILE A 372 20.48 20.13 13.63
CA ILE A 372 21.11 21.05 12.69
C ILE A 372 21.69 22.23 13.49
N PRO A 373 22.88 22.06 14.09
CA PRO A 373 23.41 23.01 15.08
C PRO A 373 23.62 24.41 14.52
N LEU A 374 24.05 24.53 13.25
CA LEU A 374 24.31 25.83 12.62
C LEU A 374 23.08 26.73 12.54
N LYS A 375 21.88 26.16 12.50
CA LYS A 375 20.62 26.90 12.50
C LYS A 375 19.89 26.86 13.84
N ASN A 376 20.44 26.16 14.84
CA ASN A 376 19.76 25.87 16.10
C ASN A 376 18.37 25.23 15.87
N GLU A 377 18.27 24.37 14.86
CA GLU A 377 17.04 23.70 14.46
C GLU A 377 17.10 22.21 14.84
N VAL A 378 15.98 21.68 15.31
CA VAL A 378 15.81 20.26 15.61
C VAL A 378 14.51 19.79 14.98
N ILE A 379 14.62 18.86 14.04
CA ILE A 379 13.46 18.23 13.41
C ILE A 379 13.22 16.90 14.09
N VAL A 380 12.02 16.74 14.62
CA VAL A 380 11.62 15.58 15.40
C VAL A 380 10.66 14.71 14.60
N ALA A 381 10.87 13.40 14.67
CA ALA A 381 10.04 12.36 14.12
C ALA A 381 9.93 11.19 15.12
N SER A 382 9.10 10.21 14.79
CA SER A 382 8.98 8.97 15.56
C SER A 382 9.44 7.79 14.72
N GLY A 383 9.76 6.69 15.37
CA GLY A 383 10.12 5.44 14.73
C GLY A 383 9.90 4.27 15.67
N PHE A 384 10.05 3.06 15.18
CA PHE A 384 9.98 1.86 16.02
C PHE A 384 10.96 0.81 15.55
N ALA A 385 11.41 -0.04 16.47
CA ALA A 385 12.35 -1.10 16.15
C ALA A 385 11.65 -2.36 15.63
N VAL A 386 12.31 -3.03 14.68
CA VAL A 386 11.91 -4.32 14.12
C VAL A 386 13.04 -5.35 14.26
N LEU A 387 12.76 -6.61 13.91
CA LEU A 387 13.72 -7.73 14.00
C LEU A 387 14.32 -7.87 15.41
N ASP A 388 15.65 -7.83 15.51
CA ASP A 388 16.45 -7.96 16.73
C ASP A 388 16.50 -6.68 17.56
N GLY A 389 15.84 -5.60 17.12
CA GLY A 389 15.87 -4.31 17.80
C GLY A 389 16.96 -3.36 17.32
N GLY A 390 17.81 -3.77 16.38
CA GLY A 390 18.90 -2.94 15.86
C GLY A 390 18.51 -2.10 14.65
N LEU A 391 17.32 -2.30 14.10
CA LEU A 391 16.81 -1.65 12.89
C LEU A 391 15.56 -0.84 13.22
N ILE A 392 15.59 0.46 12.93
CA ILE A 392 14.50 1.40 13.22
C ILE A 392 13.78 1.75 11.92
N VAL A 393 12.47 1.63 11.91
CA VAL A 393 11.58 2.07 10.84
C VAL A 393 11.09 3.48 11.14
N THR A 394 11.15 4.39 10.16
CA THR A 394 10.59 5.74 10.22
C THR A 394 10.23 6.24 8.82
N CYS A 395 9.78 7.49 8.69
CA CYS A 395 9.48 8.11 7.40
C CYS A 395 10.69 8.76 6.74
N ALA A 396 10.75 8.74 5.41
CA ALA A 396 11.83 9.35 4.65
C ALA A 396 11.68 10.88 4.52
N HIS A 397 10.46 11.41 4.47
CA HIS A 397 10.21 12.84 4.34
C HIS A 397 10.78 13.69 5.48
N THR A 398 11.03 13.10 6.66
CA THR A 398 11.62 13.76 7.81
C THR A 398 13.07 14.16 7.53
N PHE A 399 13.81 13.32 6.77
CA PHE A 399 15.15 13.63 6.25
C PHE A 399 15.09 14.76 5.23
N TYR A 400 14.13 14.73 4.30
CA TYR A 400 13.99 15.81 3.32
C TYR A 400 13.59 17.13 3.98
N GLN A 401 12.74 17.10 5.00
CA GLN A 401 12.40 18.27 5.81
C GLN A 401 13.66 18.83 6.47
N ALA A 402 14.50 17.99 7.08
CA ALA A 402 15.76 18.41 7.70
C ALA A 402 16.76 18.94 6.67
N ALA A 403 16.86 18.30 5.51
CA ALA A 403 17.76 18.73 4.43
C ALA A 403 17.48 20.16 3.93
N ARG A 404 16.22 20.62 3.96
CA ARG A 404 15.87 22.01 3.59
C ARG A 404 16.51 23.07 4.48
N HIS A 405 16.91 22.69 5.69
CA HIS A 405 17.59 23.56 6.62
C HIS A 405 19.12 23.52 6.45
N LEU A 406 19.69 22.65 5.62
CA LEU A 406 21.13 22.69 5.30
C LEU A 406 21.45 23.88 4.38
N SER A 407 22.59 24.54 4.58
CA SER A 407 23.10 25.63 3.73
C SER A 407 24.24 25.16 2.82
N CYS A 408 24.40 25.78 1.65
CA CYS A 408 25.34 25.40 0.59
C CYS A 408 26.83 25.71 0.87
N SER A 409 27.22 25.99 2.12
CA SER A 409 28.61 26.28 2.52
C SER A 409 29.17 25.14 3.36
N GLU A 410 30.37 24.66 3.01
CA GLU A 410 31.22 23.69 3.72
C GLU A 410 30.46 22.75 4.67
N LEU A 411 29.94 21.66 4.09
CA LEU A 411 29.45 20.42 4.70
C LEU A 411 29.37 20.47 6.23
N ASP A 412 28.13 20.56 6.70
CA ASP A 412 27.68 20.57 8.09
C ASP A 412 28.04 19.26 8.81
N GLN A 413 29.35 19.00 9.00
CA GLN A 413 29.91 17.79 9.62
C GLN A 413 29.41 17.57 11.05
N LYS A 414 28.78 18.59 11.66
CA LYS A 414 28.21 18.54 13.00
C LYS A 414 26.72 18.18 13.03
N SER A 415 26.03 18.27 11.89
CA SER A 415 24.64 17.83 11.81
C SER A 415 24.58 16.31 11.97
N GLN A 416 23.63 15.83 12.76
CA GLN A 416 23.55 14.42 13.14
C GLN A 416 22.10 13.99 13.36
N SER A 417 21.80 12.74 13.00
CA SER A 417 20.56 12.07 13.42
C SER A 417 20.82 11.25 14.67
N ILE A 418 20.02 11.47 15.71
CA ILE A 418 20.04 10.70 16.95
C ILE A 418 18.66 10.11 17.22
N VAL A 419 18.66 8.95 17.86
CA VAL A 419 17.49 8.24 18.36
C VAL A 419 17.43 8.43 19.87
N ILE A 420 16.25 8.74 20.37
CA ILE A 420 15.94 8.95 21.78
C ILE A 420 14.94 7.85 22.21
N THR A 421 15.35 7.00 23.15
CA THR A 421 14.47 5.95 23.69
C THR A 421 13.48 6.51 24.71
N ASP A 422 12.49 5.71 25.12
CA ASP A 422 11.55 6.07 26.19
C ASP A 422 12.26 6.34 27.53
N GLU A 423 13.39 5.67 27.78
CA GLU A 423 14.27 5.87 28.95
C GLU A 423 15.21 7.09 28.81
N GLY A 424 15.11 7.84 27.72
CA GLY A 424 15.93 9.03 27.44
C GLY A 424 17.38 8.70 27.03
N GLU A 425 17.65 7.47 26.57
CA GLU A 425 18.95 7.10 26.02
C GLU A 425 19.14 7.74 24.64
N LEU A 426 20.31 8.35 24.42
CA LEU A 426 20.68 8.97 23.15
C LEU A 426 21.57 8.02 22.35
N ILE A 427 21.07 7.54 21.21
CA ILE A 427 21.75 6.57 20.36
C ILE A 427 21.93 7.18 18.96
N PRO A 428 23.17 7.44 18.50
CA PRO A 428 23.40 7.88 17.14
C PRO A 428 22.90 6.89 16.08
N VAL A 429 22.44 7.43 14.94
CA VAL A 429 22.18 6.62 13.74
C VAL A 429 23.49 6.34 13.02
N ALA A 430 23.75 5.08 12.70
CA ALA A 430 24.97 4.66 12.01
C ALA A 430 24.83 4.76 10.48
N THR A 431 23.75 4.19 9.93
CA THR A 431 23.55 4.06 8.48
C THR A 431 22.06 4.07 8.14
N VAL A 432 21.75 4.50 6.92
CA VAL A 432 20.50 4.17 6.24
C VAL A 432 20.68 2.83 5.54
N GLU A 433 19.93 1.81 5.93
CA GLU A 433 20.05 0.45 5.38
C GLU A 433 19.21 0.28 4.11
N SER A 434 18.02 0.90 4.09
CA SER A 434 17.10 0.86 2.95
C SER A 434 16.13 2.05 3.00
N HIS A 435 15.70 2.50 1.83
CA HIS A 435 14.74 3.59 1.66
C HIS A 435 13.70 3.21 0.60
N LEU A 436 12.46 2.94 1.01
CA LEU A 436 11.35 2.64 0.11
C LEU A 436 10.70 3.95 -0.35
N VAL A 437 11.04 4.38 -1.56
CA VAL A 437 10.70 5.72 -2.07
C VAL A 437 9.20 5.93 -2.20
N ARG A 438 8.47 4.94 -2.73
CA ARG A 438 7.02 5.02 -2.96
C ARG A 438 6.22 5.04 -1.66
N SER A 439 6.74 4.36 -0.65
CA SER A 439 6.08 4.09 0.62
C SER A 439 6.49 5.09 1.71
N ASP A 440 7.46 5.97 1.41
CA ASP A 440 8.01 6.97 2.34
C ASP A 440 8.50 6.34 3.64
N ILE A 441 9.18 5.20 3.52
CA ILE A 441 9.74 4.43 4.64
C ILE A 441 11.27 4.42 4.51
N VAL A 442 11.95 4.61 5.63
CA VAL A 442 13.40 4.43 5.73
C VAL A 442 13.75 3.54 6.91
N LEU A 443 14.72 2.64 6.71
CA LEU A 443 15.24 1.75 7.73
C LEU A 443 16.64 2.22 8.18
N LEU A 444 16.78 2.49 9.47
CA LEU A 444 17.96 3.08 10.08
C LEU A 444 18.65 2.07 11.01
N ARG A 445 19.96 1.96 10.92
CA ARG A 445 20.77 1.14 11.84
C ARG A 445 21.26 1.98 13.01
N LEU A 446 21.13 1.45 14.22
CA LEU A 446 21.68 2.09 15.42
C LEU A 446 23.20 1.89 15.53
N GLN A 447 23.91 2.92 16.00
CA GLN A 447 25.36 2.83 16.21
C GLN A 447 25.72 1.89 17.35
N GLY A 448 26.86 1.20 17.20
CA GLY A 448 27.42 0.35 18.24
C GLY A 448 26.72 -1.00 18.42
N GLY A 449 25.87 -1.41 17.47
CA GLY A 449 25.11 -2.67 17.59
C GLY A 449 24.07 -2.62 18.70
N ARG A 450 23.64 -1.41 19.10
CA ARG A 450 22.63 -1.23 20.13
C ARG A 450 21.30 -1.79 19.63
N GLN A 451 20.64 -2.56 20.50
CA GLN A 451 19.34 -3.14 20.25
C GLN A 451 18.36 -2.63 21.33
N ILE A 452 17.15 -2.31 20.90
CA ILE A 452 16.03 -1.97 21.77
C ILE A 452 14.90 -2.98 21.58
N PRO A 453 13.90 -3.06 22.47
CA PRO A 453 12.73 -3.91 22.23
C PRO A 453 12.13 -3.65 20.84
N SER A 454 11.72 -4.70 20.13
CA SER A 454 11.12 -4.56 18.79
C SER A 454 9.63 -4.90 18.80
N LEU A 455 8.90 -4.33 17.84
CA LEU A 455 7.49 -4.62 17.61
C LEU A 455 7.31 -5.75 16.60
N ALA A 456 6.23 -6.52 16.78
CA ALA A 456 5.72 -7.42 15.74
C ALA A 456 5.12 -6.59 14.60
N VAL A 457 5.29 -7.05 13.37
CA VAL A 457 4.70 -6.44 12.17
C VAL A 457 3.71 -7.42 11.56
N ASP A 458 2.50 -6.95 11.32
CA ASP A 458 1.47 -7.71 10.62
C ASP A 458 1.69 -7.55 9.10
N PRO A 459 1.89 -8.63 8.33
CA PRO A 459 1.97 -8.53 6.87
C PRO A 459 0.61 -8.30 6.22
N TYR A 460 -0.49 -8.44 6.96
CA TYR A 460 -1.84 -8.31 6.44
C TYR A 460 -2.42 -6.96 6.83
N PRO A 461 -2.78 -6.11 5.86
CA PRO A 461 -3.46 -4.85 6.13
C PRO A 461 -4.74 -5.05 6.93
N ALA A 462 -4.92 -4.26 7.99
CA ALA A 462 -6.07 -4.37 8.86
C ALA A 462 -7.37 -4.01 8.12
N PRO A 463 -8.44 -4.83 8.20
CA PRO A 463 -9.71 -4.52 7.56
C PRO A 463 -10.31 -3.18 7.99
N LYS A 464 -11.20 -2.63 7.16
CA LYS A 464 -11.99 -1.43 7.51
C LYS A 464 -12.70 -1.63 8.86
N SER A 465 -12.76 -0.55 9.64
CA SER A 465 -13.33 -0.53 11.00
C SER A 465 -12.60 -1.39 12.05
N THR A 466 -11.38 -1.87 11.77
CA THR A 466 -10.55 -2.50 12.80
C THR A 466 -10.16 -1.48 13.86
N SER A 467 -10.23 -1.86 15.14
CA SER A 467 -9.79 -1.03 16.28
C SER A 467 -8.27 -1.03 16.42
N LEU A 468 -7.70 0.16 16.52
CA LEU A 468 -6.27 0.42 16.49
C LEU A 468 -5.83 1.30 17.66
N LEU A 469 -4.53 1.29 17.93
CA LEU A 469 -3.86 2.29 18.76
C LEU A 469 -2.81 3.02 17.92
N SER A 470 -2.94 4.33 17.79
CA SER A 470 -1.94 5.17 17.12
C SER A 470 -1.02 5.85 18.11
N TYR A 471 0.28 5.80 17.84
CA TYR A 471 1.27 6.54 18.63
C TYR A 471 1.19 8.05 18.33
N ASN A 472 1.12 8.87 19.36
CA ASN A 472 1.17 10.33 19.23
C ASN A 472 2.28 10.93 20.08
N PHE A 473 3.22 11.58 19.43
CA PHE A 473 4.25 12.38 20.09
C PHE A 473 3.63 13.63 20.71
N VAL A 474 4.03 13.99 21.93
CA VAL A 474 3.54 15.20 22.61
C VAL A 474 4.65 16.24 22.69
N ALA A 475 5.77 15.89 23.32
CA ALA A 475 6.91 16.79 23.48
C ALA A 475 8.17 16.01 23.87
N ALA A 476 9.33 16.57 23.58
CA ALA A 476 10.60 16.16 24.16
C ALA A 476 11.16 17.35 24.94
N SER A 477 11.47 17.16 26.22
CA SER A 477 12.02 18.21 27.07
C SER A 477 13.30 17.73 27.75
N LEU A 478 14.26 18.63 27.89
CA LEU A 478 15.44 18.39 28.70
C LEU A 478 15.17 19.01 30.07
N THR A 479 15.00 18.19 31.10
CA THR A 479 14.94 18.68 32.48
C THR A 479 16.37 18.83 33.02
N SER A 480 16.57 19.26 34.27
CA SER A 480 17.91 19.43 34.87
C SER A 480 18.74 18.14 34.92
N THR A 481 18.14 16.99 34.66
CA THR A 481 18.84 15.71 34.42
C THR A 481 19.43 15.68 33.02
N SER A 482 20.64 15.15 32.85
CA SER A 482 21.35 15.04 31.57
C SER A 482 20.70 14.12 30.51
N ARG A 483 19.46 13.66 30.72
CA ARG A 483 18.68 12.84 29.78
C ARG A 483 17.38 13.55 29.38
N PRO A 484 17.02 13.52 28.09
CA PRO A 484 15.73 14.05 27.64
C PRO A 484 14.58 13.16 28.09
N THR A 485 13.46 13.80 28.45
CA THR A 485 12.20 13.14 28.74
C THR A 485 11.28 13.28 27.52
N VAL A 486 10.81 12.16 26.99
CA VAL A 486 9.85 12.13 25.87
C VAL A 486 8.45 11.88 26.41
N SER A 487 7.53 12.78 26.09
CA SER A 487 6.10 12.67 26.39
C SER A 487 5.34 12.20 25.16
N TYR A 488 4.44 11.23 25.34
CA TYR A 488 3.68 10.61 24.27
C TYR A 488 2.28 10.19 24.75
N SER A 489 1.42 9.82 23.81
CA SER A 489 0.11 9.24 24.11
C SER A 489 -0.30 8.21 23.06
N TRP A 490 -0.95 7.13 23.48
CA TRP A 490 -1.55 6.14 22.59
C TRP A 490 -3.04 6.44 22.45
N LYS A 491 -3.47 6.84 21.26
CA LYS A 491 -4.86 7.21 20.98
C LYS A 491 -5.60 6.07 20.29
N PRO A 492 -6.84 5.73 20.72
CA PRO A 492 -7.71 4.85 19.96
C PRO A 492 -7.95 5.42 18.57
N ALA A 493 -7.84 4.56 17.56
CA ALA A 493 -8.06 4.87 16.16
C ALA A 493 -8.82 3.74 15.48
N GLU A 494 -9.41 4.02 14.32
CA GLU A 494 -10.05 3.00 13.49
C GLU A 494 -9.61 3.16 12.04
N VAL A 495 -9.53 2.04 11.33
CA VAL A 495 -9.32 2.03 9.87
C VAL A 495 -10.55 2.61 9.18
N LEU A 496 -10.39 3.71 8.45
CA LEU A 496 -11.50 4.31 7.69
C LEU A 496 -11.63 3.68 6.30
N PHE A 497 -10.54 3.70 5.52
CA PHE A 497 -10.45 3.16 4.17
C PHE A 497 -8.99 3.17 3.71
N TYR A 498 -8.70 2.51 2.59
CA TYR A 498 -7.38 2.55 1.94
C TYR A 498 -7.46 3.30 0.61
N LYS A 499 -6.30 3.75 0.13
CA LYS A 499 -6.14 4.33 -1.20
C LYS A 499 -5.08 3.59 -2.00
N GLY A 500 -5.36 3.33 -3.27
CA GLY A 500 -4.38 2.82 -4.22
C GLY A 500 -3.43 3.89 -4.74
N PRO A 501 -2.44 3.52 -5.58
CA PRO A 501 -1.39 4.43 -6.04
C PRO A 501 -1.88 5.66 -6.81
N CYS A 502 -3.08 5.62 -7.40
CA CYS A 502 -3.69 6.77 -8.06
C CYS A 502 -4.76 7.48 -7.21
N GLY A 503 -4.79 7.22 -5.89
CA GLY A 503 -5.65 7.90 -4.92
C GLY A 503 -7.09 7.40 -4.88
N GLN A 504 -7.44 6.39 -5.68
CA GLN A 504 -8.72 5.69 -5.67
C GLN A 504 -8.90 4.89 -4.37
N GLU A 505 -10.14 4.73 -3.91
CA GLU A 505 -10.42 3.87 -2.75
C GLU A 505 -10.05 2.42 -3.08
N ALA A 506 -9.34 1.77 -2.15
CA ALA A 506 -8.89 0.39 -2.25
C ALA A 506 -9.41 -0.42 -1.05
N ALA A 507 -9.59 -1.72 -1.23
CA ALA A 507 -10.11 -2.60 -0.19
C ALA A 507 -9.06 -3.63 0.26
N THR A 508 -9.11 -4.00 1.54
CA THR A 508 -8.34 -5.14 2.06
C THR A 508 -8.99 -6.45 1.65
N GLY A 509 -8.20 -7.49 1.41
CA GLY A 509 -8.72 -8.81 1.02
C GLY A 509 -9.17 -8.88 -0.44
N THR A 510 -8.92 -7.83 -1.23
CA THR A 510 -9.01 -7.83 -2.69
C THR A 510 -7.60 -7.86 -3.29
N TYR A 511 -7.49 -7.81 -4.62
CA TYR A 511 -6.22 -7.69 -5.34
C TYR A 511 -5.77 -6.22 -5.51
N ASP A 512 -6.36 -5.28 -4.77
CA ASP A 512 -5.99 -3.88 -4.86
C ASP A 512 -4.63 -3.61 -4.19
N GLU A 513 -3.75 -2.85 -4.84
CA GLU A 513 -2.53 -2.34 -4.19
C GLU A 513 -2.89 -1.26 -3.18
N LEU A 514 -2.44 -1.38 -1.93
CA LEU A 514 -2.68 -0.37 -0.89
C LEU A 514 -1.47 0.54 -0.74
N SER A 515 -1.61 1.80 -1.13
CA SER A 515 -0.54 2.80 -1.02
C SER A 515 -0.64 3.66 0.24
N ALA A 516 -1.86 3.88 0.73
CA ALA A 516 -2.12 4.70 1.90
C ALA A 516 -3.31 4.16 2.70
N MET A 517 -3.18 4.21 4.02
CA MET A 517 -4.16 3.85 5.02
C MET A 517 -4.72 5.12 5.65
N MET A 518 -6.03 5.30 5.62
CA MET A 518 -6.71 6.42 6.27
C MET A 518 -7.29 5.99 7.62
N TYR A 519 -7.05 6.78 8.68
CA TYR A 519 -7.51 6.47 10.04
C TYR A 519 -8.17 7.65 10.75
N SER A 520 -8.94 7.36 11.80
CA SER A 520 -10.02 8.20 12.34
C SER A 520 -9.65 9.58 12.90
N HIS A 521 -8.37 9.91 13.09
CA HIS A 521 -7.94 11.22 13.62
C HIS A 521 -6.56 11.63 13.09
N PRO A 522 -6.24 12.93 13.04
CA PRO A 522 -4.92 13.38 12.62
C PRO A 522 -3.86 13.08 13.70
N PRO A 523 -2.60 12.78 13.31
CA PRO A 523 -1.49 12.68 14.24
C PRO A 523 -1.02 14.08 14.69
N SER A 524 -0.31 14.14 15.82
CA SER A 524 0.47 15.33 16.21
C SER A 524 1.80 15.41 15.45
N ASN A 525 2.32 16.63 15.32
CA ASN A 525 3.67 16.87 14.76
C ASN A 525 4.72 16.04 15.52
N GLY A 526 5.66 15.46 14.79
CA GLY A 526 6.67 14.55 15.34
C GLY A 526 6.23 13.09 15.46
N SER A 527 4.96 12.76 15.18
CA SER A 527 4.49 11.38 15.17
C SER A 527 4.79 10.63 13.86
N SER A 528 5.20 11.34 12.81
CA SER A 528 5.57 10.75 11.51
C SER A 528 6.68 9.71 11.68
N GLY A 529 6.49 8.53 11.09
CA GLY A 529 7.31 7.33 11.26
C GLY A 529 6.94 6.48 12.48
N GLY A 530 6.07 6.95 13.36
CA GLY A 530 5.57 6.18 14.51
C GLY A 530 4.60 5.06 14.10
N PRO A 531 4.45 4.01 14.93
CA PRO A 531 3.60 2.88 14.60
C PRO A 531 2.11 3.14 14.86
N ILE A 532 1.28 2.49 14.06
CA ILE A 532 -0.13 2.21 14.33
C ILE A 532 -0.24 0.70 14.55
N VAL A 533 -0.78 0.29 15.70
CA VAL A 533 -0.90 -1.13 16.05
C VAL A 533 -2.35 -1.57 16.14
N ASN A 534 -2.61 -2.84 15.84
CA ASN A 534 -3.89 -3.47 16.12
C ASN A 534 -4.13 -3.50 17.63
N GLU A 535 -5.34 -3.15 18.08
CA GLU A 535 -5.63 -3.10 19.51
C GLU A 535 -5.66 -4.49 20.17
N GLU A 536 -6.02 -5.54 19.46
CA GLU A 536 -6.05 -6.91 19.97
C GLU A 536 -4.65 -7.53 19.95
N THR A 537 -4.00 -7.55 18.78
CA THR A 537 -2.75 -8.29 18.60
C THR A 537 -1.50 -7.51 18.99
N LYS A 538 -1.59 -6.18 19.10
CA LYS A 538 -0.46 -5.26 19.33
C LYS A 538 0.61 -5.29 18.24
N SER A 539 0.34 -5.93 17.10
CA SER A 539 1.19 -5.89 15.91
C SER A 539 1.03 -4.58 15.16
N VAL A 540 2.11 -4.09 14.57
CA VAL A 540 2.12 -2.91 13.71
C VAL A 540 1.36 -3.24 12.43
N VAL A 541 0.33 -2.45 12.16
CA VAL A 541 -0.51 -2.54 10.95
C VAL A 541 -0.31 -1.34 10.01
N GLY A 542 0.29 -0.25 10.50
CA GLY A 542 0.59 0.93 9.69
C GLY A 542 1.67 1.82 10.30
N ILE A 543 2.18 2.75 9.48
CA ILE A 543 3.26 3.67 9.82
C ILE A 543 2.76 5.09 9.55
N ILE A 544 2.68 5.91 10.59
CA ILE A 544 2.10 7.26 10.53
C ILE A 544 2.91 8.13 9.56
N ARG A 545 2.25 8.82 8.62
CA ARG A 545 2.90 9.81 7.75
C ARG A 545 2.49 11.24 8.08
N GLY A 546 1.19 11.49 8.23
CA GLY A 546 0.69 12.83 8.54
C GLY A 546 -0.84 12.89 8.58
N SER A 547 -1.40 14.07 8.26
CA SER A 547 -2.84 14.30 8.19
C SER A 547 -3.28 14.77 6.80
N GLU A 548 -4.47 14.37 6.39
CA GLU A 548 -5.15 14.83 5.17
C GLU A 548 -6.56 15.33 5.51
N VAL A 549 -7.08 16.31 4.78
CA VAL A 549 -8.47 16.75 4.94
C VAL A 549 -9.37 15.83 4.12
N ASN A 550 -10.30 15.14 4.78
CA ASN A 550 -11.33 14.40 4.09
C ASN A 550 -12.36 15.37 3.50
N TYR A 551 -12.38 15.52 2.18
CA TYR A 551 -13.24 16.49 1.49
C TYR A 551 -14.74 16.23 1.69
N ALA A 552 -15.16 14.97 1.82
CA ALA A 552 -16.58 14.61 2.01
C ALA A 552 -17.10 15.02 3.40
N THR A 553 -16.27 14.89 4.43
CA THR A 553 -16.66 15.19 5.83
C THR A 553 -16.13 16.53 6.35
N ARG A 554 -15.22 17.18 5.61
CA ARG A 554 -14.43 18.36 6.01
C ARG A 554 -13.68 18.19 7.33
N LYS A 555 -13.40 16.95 7.73
CA LYS A 555 -12.62 16.63 8.92
C LYS A 555 -11.19 16.27 8.54
N SER A 556 -10.24 16.73 9.34
CA SER A 556 -8.86 16.25 9.24
C SER A 556 -8.80 14.82 9.76
N ILE A 557 -8.21 13.93 8.98
CA ILE A 557 -8.00 12.51 9.30
C ILE A 557 -6.52 12.18 9.14
N GLY A 558 -6.09 11.08 9.74
CA GLY A 558 -4.72 10.63 9.62
C GLY A 558 -4.51 9.84 8.34
N PHE A 559 -3.32 9.95 7.75
CA PHE A 559 -2.85 9.09 6.67
C PHE A 559 -1.53 8.42 7.05
N ALA A 560 -1.42 7.13 6.72
CA ALA A 560 -0.33 6.26 7.08
C ALA A 560 0.06 5.35 5.91
N THR A 561 1.25 4.78 5.94
CA THR A 561 1.64 3.69 5.04
C THR A 561 1.16 2.36 5.63
N PRO A 562 0.48 1.50 4.88
CA PRO A 562 0.17 0.14 5.32
C PRO A 562 1.46 -0.62 5.69
N SER A 563 1.39 -1.43 6.75
CA SER A 563 2.53 -2.26 7.20
C SER A 563 3.04 -3.23 6.14
N GLU A 564 2.19 -3.71 5.24
CA GLU A 564 2.59 -4.62 4.15
C GLU A 564 3.71 -4.03 3.27
N CYS A 565 3.69 -2.71 3.03
CA CYS A 565 4.71 -2.03 2.23
C CYS A 565 6.11 -2.16 2.84
N LEU A 566 6.22 -2.33 4.16
CA LEU A 566 7.50 -2.52 4.84
C LEU A 566 8.19 -3.81 4.40
N PHE A 567 7.44 -4.84 4.02
CA PHE A 567 7.99 -6.13 3.62
C PHE A 567 8.75 -6.07 2.28
N GLU A 568 8.51 -5.05 1.45
CA GLU A 568 9.29 -4.79 0.23
C GLU A 568 10.79 -4.54 0.54
N ALA A 569 11.10 -4.04 1.73
CA ALA A 569 12.49 -3.82 2.16
C ALA A 569 13.21 -5.11 2.58
N PHE A 570 12.51 -6.25 2.67
CA PHE A 570 13.04 -7.50 3.21
C PHE A 570 12.96 -8.64 2.21
N LYS A 571 13.81 -9.64 2.39
CA LYS A 571 13.75 -10.88 1.60
C LYS A 571 12.47 -11.65 1.94
N LEU A 572 11.78 -12.15 0.91
CA LEU A 572 10.59 -12.97 1.09
C LEU A 572 10.95 -14.39 1.56
N PRO A 573 10.14 -14.98 2.48
CA PRO A 573 10.32 -16.37 2.89
C PRO A 573 10.24 -17.33 1.69
N GLY A 574 11.21 -18.24 1.56
CA GLY A 574 11.18 -19.28 0.52
C GLY A 574 11.73 -18.88 -0.85
N MET A 575 12.22 -17.64 -1.04
CA MET A 575 13.00 -17.30 -2.23
C MET A 575 14.47 -17.72 -2.06
N PRO A 576 15.09 -18.42 -3.04
CA PRO A 576 16.52 -18.71 -3.01
C PRO A 576 17.31 -17.39 -2.93
N ASP A 577 18.48 -17.39 -2.28
CA ASP A 577 19.46 -16.32 -2.50
C ASP A 577 19.70 -16.23 -4.01
N GLY A 578 19.50 -15.05 -4.59
CA GLY A 578 19.34 -14.88 -6.04
C GLY A 578 20.42 -15.57 -6.87
N LEU A 579 20.03 -16.02 -8.07
CA LEU A 579 20.95 -16.21 -9.18
C LEU A 579 21.69 -14.88 -9.39
N GLU A 580 23.02 -14.92 -9.21
CA GLU A 580 23.96 -13.81 -9.45
C GLU A 580 23.87 -13.23 -10.87
#